data_AF-A0A2Y1QQR4-F1
#
_entry.id   AF-A0A2Y1QQR4-F1
#
_cell.length_a   1.000
_cell.length_b   1.000
_cell.length_c   1.000
_cell.angle_alpha   90.00
_cell.angle_beta   90.00
_cell.angle_gamma   90.00
#
_symmetry.space_group_name_H-M   'P 1'
#
loop_
_entity.id
_entity.type
_entity.pdbx_description
1 polymer ?
#
loop_
_entity_poly.entity_id
_entity_poly.type
_entity_poly.pdbx_seq_one_letter_code
_entity_poly.pdbx_strand_id
1 'polypeptide(L)' 'MNECAFGTKDPVYLDYHDHVWGQPLYDSKALFKLLALESQHAGLSWLTI' A
#
# COMPACT_ATOMS: atom_id res chain seq x y z
N MET A 1 -0.87 -5.83 -15.93
CA MET A 1 -0.57 -5.58 -14.51
C MET A 1 -0.15 -4.15 -14.24
N ASN A 2 0.68 -3.52 -15.11
CA ASN A 2 1.11 -2.11 -14.98
C ASN A 2 -0.02 -1.10 -14.71
N GLU A 3 -1.17 -1.23 -15.38
CA GLU A 3 -2.33 -0.33 -15.17
C GLU A 3 -2.95 -0.45 -13.77
N CYS A 4 -3.02 -1.67 -13.21
CA CYS A 4 -3.53 -1.92 -11.85
C CYS A 4 -2.57 -1.38 -10.77
N ALA A 5 -1.26 -1.49 -11.00
CA ALA A 5 -0.23 -0.92 -10.15
C ALA A 5 -0.02 0.59 -10.41
N PHE A 6 -1.04 1.29 -10.90
CA PHE A 6 -1.05 2.74 -11.12
C PHE A 6 0.06 3.25 -12.05
N GLY A 7 0.57 2.39 -12.94
CA GLY A 7 1.63 2.74 -13.89
C GLY A 7 3.04 2.86 -13.30
N THR A 8 3.23 2.52 -12.01
CA THR A 8 4.52 2.65 -11.33
C THR A 8 5.55 1.62 -11.84
N LYS A 9 6.82 2.01 -11.74
CA LYS A 9 7.96 1.11 -12.00
C LYS A 9 8.89 1.00 -10.80
N ASP A 10 8.55 1.67 -9.70
CA ASP A 10 9.34 1.60 -8.48
C ASP A 10 9.18 0.21 -7.85
N PRO A 11 10.27 -0.54 -7.64
CA PRO A 11 10.19 -1.92 -7.16
C PRO A 11 9.60 -2.01 -5.74
N VAL A 12 9.75 -0.99 -4.89
CA VAL A 12 9.16 -0.98 -3.54
C VAL A 12 7.64 -0.88 -3.63
N TYR A 13 7.14 -0.02 -4.52
CA TYR A 13 5.70 0.09 -4.74
C TYR A 13 5.12 -1.18 -5.38
N LEU A 14 5.84 -1.78 -6.32
CA LEU A 14 5.41 -3.02 -6.97
C LEU A 14 5.32 -4.18 -5.97
N ASP A 15 6.28 -4.30 -5.05
CA ASP A 15 6.24 -5.30 -3.97
C ASP A 15 5.02 -5.10 -3.06
N TYR A 16 4.74 -3.85 -2.67
CA TYR A 16 3.54 -3.51 -1.90
C TYR A 16 2.25 -3.89 -2.65
N HIS A 17 2.15 -3.57 -3.94
CA HIS A 17 0.99 -3.91 -4.76
C HIS A 17 0.77 -5.43 -4.82
N ASP A 18 1.84 -6.20 -5.08
CA ASP A 18 1.73 -7.63 -5.34
C ASP A 18 1.49 -8.45 -4.06
N HIS A 19 2.06 -8.01 -2.93
CA HIS A 19 2.09 -8.81 -1.70
C HIS A 19 1.26 -8.26 -0.54
N VAL A 20 0.79 -7.02 -0.61
CA VAL A 20 0.00 -6.39 0.47
C VAL A 20 -1.34 -5.88 -0.03
N TRP A 21 -1.35 -5.09 -1.10
CA TRP A 21 -2.54 -4.40 -1.56
C TRP A 21 -3.61 -5.38 -2.07
N GLY A 22 -4.80 -5.32 -1.47
CA GLY A 22 -5.92 -6.20 -1.82
C GLY A 22 -5.82 -7.63 -1.28
N GLN A 23 -4.71 -8.02 -0.64
CA GLN A 23 -4.57 -9.32 0.00
C GLN A 23 -5.35 -9.34 1.34
N PRO A 24 -6.24 -10.32 1.59
CA PRO A 24 -6.98 -10.39 2.85
C PRO A 24 -6.06 -10.47 4.07
N LEU A 25 -6.21 -9.51 4.99
CA LEU A 25 -5.46 -9.43 6.24
C LEU A 25 -6.40 -9.50 7.44
N TYR A 26 -6.14 -10.44 8.36
CA TYR A 26 -7.03 -10.72 9.49
C TYR A 26 -6.42 -10.41 10.86
N ASP A 27 -5.11 -10.15 10.93
CA ASP A 27 -4.44 -9.77 12.18
C ASP A 27 -4.79 -8.33 12.59
N SER A 28 -5.31 -8.15 13.81
CA SER A 28 -5.81 -6.84 14.25
C SER A 28 -4.71 -5.77 14.37
N LYS A 29 -3.49 -6.14 14.76
CA LYS A 29 -2.39 -5.17 14.89
C LYS A 29 -1.87 -4.75 13.53
N ALA A 30 -1.78 -5.68 12.59
CA ALA A 30 -1.40 -5.40 11.22
C ALA A 30 -2.46 -4.55 10.50
N LEU A 31 -3.75 -4.81 10.74
CA LEU A 31 -4.85 -3.96 10.29
C LEU A 31 -4.75 -2.54 10.86
N PHE A 32 -4.50 -2.41 12.17
CA PHE A 32 -4.29 -1.10 12.79
C PHE A 32 -3.08 -0.37 12.20
N LYS A 33 -1.99 -1.08 11.93
CA LYS A 33 -0.80 -0.50 11.26
C LYS A 33 -1.16 0.08 9.88
N LEU A 34 -1.83 -0.69 9.03
CA LEU A 34 -2.24 -0.20 7.70
C LEU A 34 -3.19 1.00 7.80
N LEU A 35 -4.17 0.94 8.70
CA LEU A 35 -5.09 2.05 8.92
C LEU A 35 -4.36 3.32 9.41
N ALA A 36 -3.39 3.16 10.32
CA ALA A 36 -2.59 4.27 10.82
C ALA A 36 -1.75 4.90 9.69
N LEU A 37 -1.12 4.09 8.83
CA LEU A 37 -0.36 4.59 7.68
C LEU A 37 -1.25 5.34 6.69
N GLU A 38 -2.42 4.79 6.35
CA GLU A 38 -3.37 5.44 5.43
C GLU A 38 -3.82 6.81 5.94
N SER A 39 -3.98 6.97 7.27
CA SER A 39 -4.35 8.26 7.85
C SER A 39 -3.30 9.37 7.66
N GLN A 40 -2.04 9.01 7.38
CA GLN A 40 -0.95 9.97 7.15
C GLN A 40 -0.83 10.39 5.68
N HIS A 41 -1.62 9.79 4.77
CA HIS A 41 -1.48 9.95 3.33
C HIS A 41 -2.06 11.27 2.78
N ALA A 42 -2.90 11.98 3.53
CA ALA A 42 -3.61 13.15 3.02
C ALA A 42 -2.67 14.25 2.47
N GLY A 43 -2.74 14.48 1.16
CA GLY A 43 -1.92 15.48 0.46
C GLY A 43 -0.52 15.01 0.03
N LEU A 44 -0.19 13.74 0.23
CA LEU A 44 1.08 13.12 -0.18
C LEU A 44 0.84 11.96 -1.15
N SER A 45 1.91 11.36 -1.68
CA SER A 45 1.83 10.10 -2.42
C SER A 45 2.08 8.91 -1.48
N TRP A 46 1.49 7.75 -1.79
CA TRP A 46 1.65 6.55 -0.96
C TRP A 46 3.10 6.08 -0.84
N LEU A 47 3.91 6.26 -1.90
CA LEU A 47 5.35 5.93 -1.86
C LEU A 47 6.15 6.81 -0.87
N THR A 48 5.60 7.96 -0.46
CA THR A 48 6.19 8.84 0.54
C THR A 48 5.95 8.33 1.98
N ILE A 49 4.84 7.62 2.18
CA ILE A 49 4.43 7.07 3.49
C ILE A 49 5.22 5.80 3.80
#